data_AF-A0A9J7N0I6-F1
#
_entry.id   AF-A0A9J7N0I6-F1
#
_cell.length_a   1.000
_cell.length_b   1.000
_cell.length_c   1.000
_cell.angle_alpha   90.00
_cell.angle_beta   90.00
_cell.angle_gamma   90.00
#
_symmetry.space_group_name_H-M   'P 1'
#
loop_
_entity.id
_entity.type
_entity.pdbx_description
1 polymer ?
#
loop_
_entity_poly.entity_id
_entity_poly.type
_entity_poly.pdbx_seq_one_letter_code
_entity_poly.pdbx_strand_id
1 'polypeptide(L)'
;MPQRGFLDLRSWSKVGSHIALLRIGKSYNEYERDVRAQERKLTSCEMRVLRRAAGKTKRDRLRNEVVRELVGTKPVLQFIAKQRVQWFGHLMRLPTTQPALRAYTTRHSGVRARGRPRRRWTEGVAETVRAHGLTLLGATHLARDRCLHLPATPPQA
;
A
#
# COMPACT_ATOMS: atom_id res chain seq x y z
N MET A 1 31.48 -20.32 33.71
CA MET A 1 30.68 -20.86 32.58
C MET A 1 29.36 -21.37 33.11
N PRO A 2 28.22 -20.70 32.85
CA PRO A 2 26.91 -21.35 32.96
C PRO A 2 26.29 -21.56 31.57
N GLN A 3 25.86 -22.79 31.34
CA GLN A 3 25.13 -23.27 30.17
C GLN A 3 23.82 -22.49 30.00
N ARG A 4 23.55 -21.99 28.79
CA ARG A 4 22.27 -21.37 28.43
C ARG A 4 21.21 -22.46 28.26
N GLY A 5 20.34 -22.60 29.25
CA GLY A 5 19.13 -23.42 29.19
C GLY A 5 18.14 -22.85 28.17
N PHE A 6 17.85 -23.69 27.18
CA PHE A 6 16.91 -23.57 26.07
C PHE A 6 15.48 -23.24 26.55
N LEU A 7 14.92 -22.09 26.15
CA LEU A 7 13.52 -21.75 26.43
C LEU A 7 12.59 -22.55 25.51
N ASP A 8 11.92 -23.54 26.09
CA ASP A 8 10.86 -24.35 25.50
C ASP A 8 9.66 -23.48 25.06
N LEU A 9 9.32 -23.54 23.77
CA LEU A 9 8.23 -22.81 23.13
C LEU A 9 6.84 -23.44 23.36
N ARG A 10 6.72 -24.52 24.14
CA ARG A 10 5.43 -25.20 24.41
C ARG A 10 4.70 -24.77 25.68
N SER A 11 5.21 -23.80 26.43
CA SER A 11 4.57 -23.27 27.66
C SER A 11 3.96 -21.88 27.45
N TRP A 12 3.02 -21.75 26.52
CA TRP A 12 2.26 -20.50 26.34
C TRP A 12 0.77 -20.82 26.46
N SER A 13 0.16 -20.41 27.58
CA SER A 13 -1.29 -20.57 27.80
C SER A 13 -2.10 -19.89 26.69
N LYS A 14 -3.35 -20.35 26.46
CA LYS A 14 -4.31 -19.73 25.50
C LYS A 14 -4.37 -18.20 25.63
N VAL A 15 -4.18 -17.68 26.85
CA VAL A 15 -4.14 -16.26 27.18
C VAL A 15 -2.91 -15.56 26.62
N GLY A 16 -1.71 -16.16 26.69
CA GLY A 16 -0.48 -15.59 26.12
C GLY A 16 -0.52 -15.48 24.60
N SER A 17 -1.06 -16.51 23.93
CA SER A 17 -1.30 -16.49 22.48
C SER A 17 -2.35 -15.45 22.09
N HIS A 18 -3.44 -15.34 22.84
CA HIS A 18 -4.48 -14.33 22.62
C HIS A 18 -3.93 -12.91 22.82
N ILE A 19 -3.14 -12.65 23.87
CA ILE A 19 -2.49 -11.35 24.10
C ILE A 19 -1.51 -11.01 22.97
N ALA A 20 -0.75 -12.00 22.47
CA ALA A 20 0.14 -11.80 21.33
C ALA A 20 -0.65 -11.44 20.05
N LEU A 21 -1.74 -12.14 19.76
CA LEU A 21 -2.61 -11.84 18.62
C LEU A 21 -3.32 -10.49 18.76
N LEU A 22 -3.76 -10.11 19.95
CA LEU A 22 -4.33 -8.78 20.22
C LEU A 22 -3.29 -7.66 20.05
N ARG A 23 -2.04 -7.89 20.45
CA ARG A 23 -0.93 -6.94 20.26
C ARG A 23 -0.61 -6.78 18.77
N ILE A 24 -0.57 -7.89 18.03
CA ILE A 24 -0.43 -7.90 16.58
C ILE A 24 -1.62 -7.14 15.94
N GLY A 25 -2.85 -7.46 16.32
CA GLY A 25 -4.06 -6.82 15.81
C GLY A 25 -4.14 -5.31 16.09
N LYS A 26 -3.76 -4.86 17.30
CA LYS A 26 -3.65 -3.43 17.62
C LYS A 26 -2.61 -2.73 16.74
N SER A 27 -1.45 -3.37 16.54
CA SER A 27 -0.40 -2.84 15.66
C SER A 27 -0.86 -2.74 14.19
N TYR A 28 -1.64 -3.71 13.70
CA TYR A 28 -2.24 -3.66 12.36
C TYR A 28 -3.35 -2.60 12.22
N ASN A 29 -4.22 -2.43 13.22
CA ASN A 29 -5.27 -1.41 13.17
C ASN A 29 -4.67 0.02 13.21
N GLU A 30 -3.71 0.26 14.10
CA GLU A 30 -2.94 1.49 14.10
C GLU A 30 -2.14 1.67 12.80
N TYR A 31 -1.76 0.56 12.15
CA TYR A 31 -1.15 0.61 10.84
C TYR A 31 -2.04 1.15 9.74
N GLU A 32 -3.27 0.66 9.69
CA GLU A 32 -4.27 1.15 8.74
C GLU A 32 -4.61 2.63 8.98
N ARG A 33 -4.63 3.08 10.24
CA ARG A 33 -4.91 4.49 10.57
C ARG A 33 -3.92 5.47 9.94
N ASP A 34 -2.64 5.16 9.99
CA ASP A 34 -1.60 6.03 9.47
C ASP A 34 -1.55 6.07 7.94
N VAL A 35 -1.80 4.94 7.29
CA VAL A 35 -1.97 4.88 5.83
C VAL A 35 -3.14 5.79 5.43
N ARG A 36 -4.28 5.64 6.10
CA ARG A 36 -5.45 6.52 5.90
C ARG A 36 -5.13 7.97 6.20
N ALA A 37 -4.30 8.26 7.20
CA ALA A 37 -3.90 9.63 7.51
C ALA A 37 -3.06 10.26 6.38
N GLN A 38 -2.14 9.50 5.77
CA GLN A 38 -1.38 9.95 4.60
C GLN A 38 -2.29 10.16 3.39
N GLU A 39 -3.22 9.24 3.13
CA GLU A 39 -4.19 9.34 2.04
C GLU A 39 -5.12 10.55 2.20
N ARG A 40 -5.58 10.83 3.42
CA ARG A 40 -6.36 12.04 3.75
C ARG A 40 -5.58 13.31 3.49
N LYS A 41 -4.29 13.35 3.83
CA LYS A 41 -3.42 14.51 3.56
C LYS A 41 -3.26 14.74 2.05
N LEU A 42 -3.04 13.68 1.28
CA LEU A 42 -2.96 13.74 -0.19
C LEU A 42 -4.27 14.24 -0.79
N THR A 43 -5.40 13.68 -0.37
CA THR A 43 -6.74 14.09 -0.82
C THR A 43 -7.02 15.55 -0.46
N SER A 44 -6.62 15.99 0.74
CA SER A 44 -6.81 17.40 1.17
C SER A 44 -5.96 18.36 0.35
N CYS A 45 -4.73 17.97 0.01
CA CYS A 45 -3.84 18.74 -0.86
C CYS A 45 -4.42 18.85 -2.28
N GLU A 46 -4.80 17.72 -2.87
CA GLU A 46 -5.49 17.64 -4.17
C GLU A 46 -6.70 18.58 -4.19
N MET A 47 -7.62 18.45 -3.23
CA MET A 47 -8.84 19.26 -3.20
C MET A 47 -8.57 20.76 -3.03
N ARG A 48 -7.49 21.14 -2.36
CA ARG A 48 -7.09 22.55 -2.25
C ARG A 48 -6.68 23.11 -3.62
N VAL A 49 -5.90 22.34 -4.39
CA VAL A 49 -5.46 22.74 -5.74
C VAL A 49 -6.64 22.77 -6.70
N LEU A 50 -7.46 21.71 -6.73
CA LEU A 50 -8.61 21.62 -7.64
C LEU A 50 -9.64 22.72 -7.39
N ARG A 51 -9.95 23.02 -6.13
CA ARG A 51 -10.87 24.11 -5.79
C ARG A 51 -10.34 25.46 -6.24
N ARG A 52 -9.04 25.72 -6.07
CA ARG A 52 -8.41 26.96 -6.54
C ARG A 52 -8.46 27.07 -8.06
N ALA A 53 -8.17 25.98 -8.79
CA ALA A 53 -8.25 25.93 -10.25
C ALA A 53 -9.67 26.15 -10.77
N ALA A 54 -10.68 25.59 -10.10
CA ALA A 54 -12.10 25.76 -10.46
C ALA A 54 -12.72 27.08 -9.96
N GLY A 55 -11.96 27.95 -9.28
CA GLY A 55 -12.47 29.18 -8.67
C GLY A 55 -13.51 28.94 -7.57
N LYS A 56 -13.48 27.77 -6.92
CA LYS A 56 -14.43 27.37 -5.87
C LYS A 56 -13.83 27.52 -4.48
N THR A 57 -14.66 27.86 -3.53
CA THR A 57 -14.29 27.99 -2.11
C THR A 57 -14.96 26.90 -1.27
N LYS A 58 -14.68 26.87 0.03
CA LYS A 58 -15.43 26.01 0.97
C LYS A 58 -16.86 26.52 1.23
N ARG A 59 -17.14 27.81 0.98
CA ARG A 59 -18.47 28.41 1.20
C ARG A 59 -19.51 27.90 0.21
N ASP A 60 -19.05 27.47 -0.97
CA ASP A 60 -19.91 26.92 -2.02
C ASP A 60 -20.52 25.56 -1.66
N ARG A 61 -20.04 24.92 -0.56
CA ARG A 61 -20.53 23.62 -0.04
C ARG A 61 -20.61 22.49 -1.07
N LEU A 62 -19.87 22.61 -2.18
CA LEU A 62 -19.79 21.59 -3.21
C LEU A 62 -19.10 20.33 -2.68
N ARG A 63 -19.66 19.16 -2.99
CA ARG A 63 -19.02 17.87 -2.72
C ARG A 63 -17.71 17.74 -3.51
N ASN A 64 -16.77 16.94 -3.00
CA ASN A 64 -15.45 16.80 -3.63
C ASN A 64 -15.56 16.12 -5.01
N GLU A 65 -16.52 15.23 -5.18
CA GLU A 65 -16.83 14.52 -6.43
C GLU A 65 -17.23 15.52 -7.52
N VAL A 66 -18.11 16.47 -7.19
CA VAL A 66 -18.57 17.53 -8.12
C VAL A 66 -17.40 18.43 -8.54
N VAL A 67 -16.53 18.82 -7.61
CA VAL A 67 -15.34 19.62 -7.95
C VAL A 67 -14.40 18.85 -8.87
N ARG A 68 -14.22 17.54 -8.66
CA ARG A 68 -13.39 16.70 -9.54
C ARG A 68 -14.00 16.57 -10.94
N GLU A 69 -15.31 16.42 -11.02
CA GLU A 69 -16.06 16.38 -12.29
C GLU A 69 -15.94 17.69 -13.06
N LEU A 70 -16.11 18.83 -12.40
CA LEU A 70 -15.94 20.16 -13.01
C LEU A 70 -14.55 20.37 -13.61
N VAL A 71 -13.50 19.84 -12.97
CA VAL A 71 -12.12 19.92 -13.47
C VAL A 71 -11.79 18.76 -14.42
N GLY A 72 -12.62 17.72 -14.51
CA GLY A 72 -12.39 16.53 -15.32
C GLY A 72 -11.25 15.63 -14.80
N THR A 73 -11.06 15.56 -13.48
CA THR A 73 -9.93 14.86 -12.85
C THR A 73 -10.35 13.62 -12.07
N LYS A 74 -9.53 12.56 -12.12
CA LYS A 74 -9.70 11.37 -11.27
C LYS A 74 -9.03 11.58 -9.90
N PRO A 75 -9.49 10.92 -8.83
CA PRO A 75 -8.88 11.01 -7.51
C PRO A 75 -7.37 10.70 -7.53
N VAL A 76 -6.58 11.51 -6.83
CA VAL A 76 -5.11 11.36 -6.73
C VAL A 76 -4.68 9.97 -6.27
N LEU A 77 -5.46 9.32 -5.40
CA LEU A 77 -5.15 7.98 -4.91
C LEU A 77 -5.25 6.93 -6.03
N GLN A 78 -6.18 7.09 -6.98
CA GLN A 78 -6.28 6.22 -8.16
C GLN A 78 -5.06 6.42 -9.06
N PHE A 79 -4.60 7.66 -9.23
CA PHE A 79 -3.37 7.94 -9.97
C PHE A 79 -2.17 7.25 -9.31
N ILE A 80 -2.00 7.37 -8.00
CA ILE A 80 -0.91 6.71 -7.27
C ILE A 80 -0.99 5.18 -7.40
N ALA A 81 -2.18 4.59 -7.29
CA ALA A 81 -2.39 3.17 -7.47
C ALA A 81 -1.96 2.71 -8.89
N LYS A 82 -2.38 3.45 -9.92
CA LYS A 82 -1.96 3.22 -11.31
C LYS A 82 -0.45 3.31 -11.46
N GLN A 83 0.20 4.35 -10.94
CA GLN A 83 1.64 4.52 -11.04
C GLN A 83 2.41 3.38 -10.35
N ARG A 84 1.95 2.91 -9.18
CA ARG A 84 2.56 1.76 -8.49
C ARG A 84 2.57 0.51 -9.36
N VAL A 85 1.47 0.25 -10.05
CA VAL A 85 1.30 -0.93 -10.91
C VAL A 85 2.13 -0.80 -12.19
N GLN A 86 2.17 0.39 -12.79
CA GLN A 86 3.05 0.65 -13.93
C GLN A 86 4.53 0.43 -13.58
N TRP A 87 4.96 0.94 -12.42
CA TRP A 87 6.33 0.77 -11.93
C TRP A 87 6.64 -0.70 -11.61
N PHE A 88 5.69 -1.43 -11.03
CA PHE A 88 5.81 -2.88 -10.85
C PHE A 88 5.92 -3.63 -12.17
N GLY A 89 5.10 -3.28 -13.16
CA GLY A 89 5.19 -3.86 -14.48
C GLY A 89 6.56 -3.59 -15.12
N HIS A 90 7.08 -2.37 -14.97
CA HIS A 90 8.41 -2.02 -15.43
C HIS A 90 9.49 -2.87 -14.75
N LEU A 91 9.45 -3.02 -13.41
CA LEU A 91 10.37 -3.89 -12.68
C LEU A 91 10.39 -5.33 -13.18
N MET A 92 9.23 -5.93 -13.43
CA MET A 92 9.12 -7.32 -13.87
C MET A 92 9.66 -7.56 -15.29
N ARG A 93 9.89 -6.49 -16.05
CA ARG A 93 10.47 -6.53 -17.40
C ARG A 93 11.96 -6.14 -17.43
N LEU A 94 12.53 -5.69 -16.31
CA LEU A 94 13.96 -5.38 -16.25
C LEU A 94 14.79 -6.67 -16.26
N PRO A 95 15.98 -6.67 -16.87
CA PRO A 95 16.92 -7.77 -16.72
C PRO A 95 17.44 -7.87 -15.29
N THR A 96 17.79 -9.09 -14.85
CA THR A 96 18.26 -9.40 -13.48
C THR A 96 19.52 -8.62 -13.06
N THR A 97 20.29 -8.13 -14.04
CA THR A 97 21.48 -7.31 -13.80
C THR A 97 21.15 -5.90 -13.27
N GLN A 98 19.92 -5.43 -13.48
CA GLN A 98 19.54 -4.06 -13.14
C GLN A 98 19.41 -3.87 -11.62
N PRO A 99 19.99 -2.80 -11.05
CA PRO A 99 20.00 -2.56 -9.62
C PRO A 99 18.59 -2.42 -9.04
N ALA A 100 17.64 -1.86 -9.79
CA ALA A 100 16.25 -1.72 -9.37
C ALA A 100 15.57 -3.07 -9.13
N LEU A 101 15.75 -4.03 -10.05
CA LEU A 101 15.20 -5.38 -9.89
C LEU A 101 15.92 -6.15 -8.79
N ARG A 102 17.26 -6.01 -8.69
CA ARG A 102 18.04 -6.57 -7.59
C ARG A 102 17.53 -6.06 -6.24
N ALA A 103 17.35 -4.77 -6.07
CA ALA A 103 16.82 -4.19 -4.83
C ALA A 103 15.41 -4.71 -4.47
N TYR A 104 14.55 -4.88 -5.48
CA TYR A 104 13.21 -5.44 -5.30
C TYR A 104 13.22 -6.91 -4.84
N THR A 105 14.04 -7.74 -5.49
CA THR A 105 14.16 -9.19 -5.22
C THR A 105 14.97 -9.50 -3.96
N THR A 106 15.87 -8.60 -3.57
CA THR A 106 16.77 -8.80 -2.43
C THR A 106 15.98 -8.88 -1.13
N ARG A 107 16.06 -10.04 -0.47
CA ARG A 107 15.55 -10.20 0.89
C ARG A 107 16.52 -9.54 1.85
N HIS A 108 16.10 -8.43 2.44
CA HIS A 108 16.86 -7.74 3.47
C HIS A 108 16.68 -8.52 4.78
N SER A 109 17.70 -9.26 5.18
CA SER A 109 17.78 -9.90 6.50
C SER A 109 18.22 -8.85 7.53
N GLY A 110 17.37 -8.57 8.50
CA GLY A 110 17.66 -7.61 9.57
C GLY A 110 16.49 -7.47 10.53
N VAL A 111 16.78 -7.09 11.77
CA VAL A 111 15.75 -6.78 12.76
C VAL A 111 15.20 -5.39 12.45
N ARG A 112 13.87 -5.29 12.29
CA ARG A 112 13.22 -3.99 12.12
C ARG A 112 13.45 -3.15 13.38
N ALA A 113 13.66 -1.86 13.20
CA ALA A 113 13.73 -0.92 14.32
C ALA A 113 12.50 -1.09 15.23
N ARG A 114 12.73 -0.93 16.54
CA ARG A 114 11.67 -0.99 17.54
C ARG A 114 10.62 0.07 17.23
N GLY A 115 9.35 -0.33 17.31
CA GLY A 115 8.21 0.51 16.96
C GLY A 115 7.44 -0.06 15.78
N ARG A 116 6.56 0.76 15.21
CA ARG A 116 5.64 0.30 14.18
C ARG A 116 6.34 0.09 12.84
N PRO A 117 6.14 -1.06 12.18
CA PRO A 117 6.62 -1.24 10.82
C PRO A 117 5.94 -0.27 9.85
N ARG A 118 6.75 0.44 9.04
CA ARG A 118 6.24 1.24 7.91
C ARG A 118 5.73 0.33 6.80
N ARG A 119 4.69 0.78 6.09
CA ARG A 119 4.17 0.13 4.88
C ARG A 119 5.26 0.02 3.84
N ARG A 120 5.51 -1.19 3.34
CA ARG A 120 6.42 -1.39 2.21
C ARG A 120 5.71 -1.03 0.91
N TRP A 121 6.49 -0.60 -0.07
CA TRP A 121 5.96 -0.40 -1.43
C TRP A 121 5.36 -1.70 -2.01
N THR A 122 6.00 -2.85 -1.75
CA THR A 122 5.52 -4.18 -2.17
C THR A 122 4.15 -4.54 -1.59
N GLU A 123 3.88 -4.18 -0.34
CA GLU A 123 2.57 -4.35 0.30
C GLU A 123 1.51 -3.51 -0.43
N GLY A 124 1.86 -2.27 -0.82
CA GLY A 124 0.97 -1.41 -1.61
C GLY A 124 0.68 -1.92 -3.01
N VAL A 125 1.66 -2.52 -3.70
CA VAL A 125 1.45 -3.18 -4.98
C VAL A 125 0.53 -4.39 -4.80
N ALA A 126 0.81 -5.26 -3.83
CA ALA A 126 0.01 -6.45 -3.58
C ALA A 126 -1.45 -6.12 -3.25
N GLU A 127 -1.70 -5.07 -2.47
CA GLU A 127 -3.04 -4.59 -2.18
C GLU A 127 -3.74 -4.03 -3.41
N THR A 128 -3.04 -3.23 -4.23
CA THR A 128 -3.61 -2.69 -5.48
C THR A 128 -3.98 -3.81 -6.44
N VAL A 129 -3.10 -4.80 -6.62
CA VAL A 129 -3.31 -5.98 -7.47
C VAL A 129 -4.49 -6.81 -6.95
N ARG A 130 -4.55 -7.05 -5.63
CA ARG A 130 -5.64 -7.80 -4.99
C ARG A 130 -6.99 -7.09 -5.12
N ALA A 131 -7.01 -5.75 -5.00
CA ALA A 131 -8.22 -4.97 -5.19
C ALA A 131 -8.80 -5.13 -6.61
N HIS A 132 -7.99 -5.51 -7.59
CA HIS A 132 -8.43 -5.78 -8.97
C HIS A 132 -8.64 -7.28 -9.25
N GLY A 133 -8.74 -8.11 -8.20
CA GLY A 133 -9.01 -9.55 -8.35
C GLY A 133 -7.83 -10.38 -8.83
N LEU A 134 -6.63 -9.80 -8.91
CA LEU A 134 -5.43 -10.51 -9.36
C LEU A 134 -4.60 -11.01 -8.17
N THR A 135 -3.88 -12.10 -8.40
CA THR A 135 -2.78 -12.51 -7.51
C THR A 135 -1.50 -11.79 -7.94
N LEU A 136 -0.53 -11.67 -7.03
CA LEU A 136 0.77 -11.06 -7.38
C LEU A 136 1.46 -11.85 -8.50
N LEU A 137 1.36 -13.19 -8.48
CA LEU A 137 1.87 -14.05 -9.54
C LEU A 137 1.17 -13.77 -10.88
N GLY A 138 -0.16 -13.72 -10.90
CA GLY A 138 -0.91 -13.35 -12.11
C GLY A 138 -0.48 -11.99 -12.65
N ALA A 139 -0.30 -11.01 -11.78
CA ALA A 139 0.20 -9.70 -12.16
C ALA A 139 1.63 -9.72 -12.70
N THR A 140 2.52 -10.60 -12.22
CA THR A 140 3.87 -10.75 -12.79
C THR A 140 3.84 -11.32 -14.21
N HIS A 141 2.97 -12.29 -14.50
CA HIS A 141 2.82 -12.84 -15.85
C HIS A 141 2.30 -11.75 -16.80
N LEU A 142 1.19 -11.09 -16.42
CA LEU A 142 0.62 -9.98 -17.20
C LEU A 142 1.63 -8.83 -17.39
N ALA A 143 2.49 -8.57 -16.41
CA ALA A 143 3.53 -7.54 -16.53
C ALA A 143 4.56 -7.86 -17.60
N ARG A 144 5.00 -9.13 -17.69
CA ARG A 144 5.96 -9.59 -18.70
C ARG A 144 5.36 -9.48 -20.11
N ASP A 145 4.11 -9.85 -20.24
CA ASP A 145 3.38 -9.84 -21.52
C ASP A 145 2.87 -8.44 -21.91
N ARG A 146 3.21 -7.39 -21.13
CA ARG A 146 2.73 -6.01 -21.29
C ARG A 146 1.20 -5.84 -21.21
N CYS A 147 0.50 -6.84 -20.67
CA CYS A 147 -0.94 -6.85 -20.48
C CYS A 147 -1.39 -6.34 -19.10
N LEU A 148 -0.46 -5.97 -18.20
CA LEU A 148 -0.81 -5.41 -16.89
C LEU A 148 -1.32 -3.96 -17.02
N HIS A 149 -2.56 -3.82 -17.46
CA HIS A 149 -3.34 -2.58 -17.36
C HIS A 149 -4.36 -2.74 -16.24
N LEU A 150 -4.21 -1.99 -15.14
CA LEU A 150 -5.27 -1.92 -14.15
C LEU A 150 -6.17 -0.72 -14.46
N PRO A 151 -7.49 -0.90 -14.54
CA PRO A 151 -8.42 0.22 -14.65
C PRO A 151 -8.23 1.14 -13.42
N ALA A 152 -8.55 2.43 -13.57
CA ALA A 152 -8.34 3.40 -12.48
C ALA A 152 -9.20 3.09 -11.24
N THR A 153 -10.24 2.27 -11.39
CA THR A 153 -11.18 1.88 -10.35
C THR A 153 -11.22 0.35 -10.29
N PRO A 154 -10.98 -0.28 -9.13
CA PRO A 154 -11.24 -1.69 -8.98
C PRO A 154 -12.74 -1.98 -9.21
N PRO A 155 -13.09 -3.13 -9.81
CA PRO A 155 -14.49 -3.51 -9.97
C PRO A 155 -15.17 -3.48 -8.58
N GLN A 156 -16.29 -2.77 -8.48
CA GLN A 156 -17.11 -2.82 -7.27
C GLN A 156 -17.59 -4.27 -7.12
N ALA A 157 -17.16 -4.92 -6.04
CA ALA A 157 -17.63 -6.25 -5.67
C ALA A 157 -19.08 -6.21 -5.19
#